data_AF-A0A6V7IWM8-F1
#
_entry.id   AF-A0A6V7IWM8-F1
#
_cell.length_a   1.000
_cell.length_b   1.000
_cell.length_c   1.000
_cell.angle_alpha   90.00
_cell.angle_beta   90.00
_cell.angle_gamma   90.00
#
_symmetry.space_group_name_H-M   'P 1'
#
loop_
_entity.id
_entity.type
_entity.pdbx_description
1 polymer ?
#
loop_
_entity_poly.entity_id
_entity_poly.type
_entity_poly.pdbx_seq_one_letter_code
_entity_poly.pdbx_strand_id
1 'polypeptide(L)'
;VPTPSPVVPQDPCAPSPCGLYSECRNNGGHPSCTCLPTYRGSPPNCRPECRVNSDCPMNLACYNEKCRDPCEGSCGLYALCTVHNHVPSCNCPEGYNGDPFSGCQIAPTT
;
A
#
# COMPACT_ATOMS: atom_id res chain seq x y z
N VAL A 1 39.19 -11.07 -44.23
CA VAL A 1 37.90 -10.41 -43.91
C VAL A 1 37.35 -11.04 -42.63
N PRO A 2 37.18 -10.30 -41.52
CA PRO A 2 36.46 -10.80 -40.37
C PRO A 2 34.98 -10.90 -40.74
N THR A 3 34.37 -12.06 -40.56
CA THR A 3 32.93 -12.26 -40.68
C THR A 3 32.18 -11.42 -39.64
N PRO A 4 31.06 -10.76 -39.99
CA PRO A 4 30.27 -10.06 -38.99
C PRO A 4 29.73 -11.09 -38.00
N SER A 5 30.08 -10.93 -36.72
CA SER A 5 29.53 -11.73 -35.64
C SER A 5 27.99 -11.66 -35.69
N PRO A 6 27.28 -12.77 -35.48
CA PRO A 6 25.82 -12.75 -35.47
C PRO A 6 25.35 -11.75 -34.43
N VAL A 7 24.58 -10.74 -34.85
CA VAL A 7 23.93 -9.78 -33.95
C VAL A 7 22.90 -10.59 -33.18
N VAL A 8 23.27 -11.07 -31.99
CA VAL A 8 22.34 -11.68 -31.06
C VAL A 8 21.30 -10.60 -30.74
N PRO A 9 20.00 -10.83 -30.95
CA PRO A 9 18.97 -9.86 -30.58
C PRO A 9 19.12 -9.57 -29.09
N GLN A 10 19.63 -8.38 -28.76
CA GLN A 10 19.81 -7.98 -27.38
C GLN A 10 18.41 -7.69 -26.83
N ASP A 11 18.06 -8.32 -25.72
CA ASP A 11 16.76 -8.09 -25.09
C ASP A 11 16.66 -6.62 -24.66
N PRO A 12 15.72 -5.83 -25.22
CA PRO A 12 15.54 -4.43 -24.86
C PRO A 12 15.16 -4.22 -23.39
N CYS A 13 14.78 -5.28 -22.67
CA CYS A 13 14.49 -5.25 -21.24
C CYS A 13 15.69 -5.63 -20.34
N ALA A 14 16.88 -5.88 -20.89
CA ALA A 14 18.06 -6.29 -20.13
C ALA A 14 19.30 -5.40 -20.44
N PRO A 15 19.68 -4.45 -19.56
CA PRO A 15 19.03 -4.09 -18.28
C PRO A 15 17.71 -3.33 -18.51
N SER A 16 16.78 -3.42 -17.55
CA SER A 16 15.43 -2.82 -17.70
C SER A 16 15.48 -1.30 -17.79
N PRO A 17 14.90 -0.68 -18.84
CA PRO A 17 14.81 0.77 -18.96
C PRO A 17 13.61 1.38 -18.23
N CYS A 18 12.72 0.57 -17.66
CA CYS A 18 11.38 1.00 -17.24
C CYS A 18 11.28 1.67 -15.86
N GLY A 19 12.39 1.81 -15.13
CA GLY A 19 12.39 2.41 -13.79
C GLY A 19 11.82 1.49 -12.71
N LEU A 20 11.77 2.01 -11.47
CA LEU A 20 11.29 1.26 -10.32
C LEU A 20 9.79 0.98 -10.41
N TYR A 21 9.36 -0.08 -9.73
CA TYR A 21 7.95 -0.48 -9.64
C TYR A 21 7.25 -0.68 -10.99
N SER A 22 8.02 -1.01 -12.03
CA SER A 22 7.56 -1.15 -13.40
C SER A 22 8.01 -2.49 -13.99
N GLU A 23 7.13 -3.11 -14.76
CA GLU A 23 7.42 -4.31 -15.56
C GLU A 23 7.84 -3.88 -16.98
N CYS A 24 8.94 -4.45 -17.48
CA CYS A 24 9.35 -4.32 -18.87
C CYS A 24 8.87 -5.54 -19.66
N ARG A 25 8.20 -5.31 -20.79
CA ARG A 25 7.82 -6.34 -21.76
C ARG A 25 8.40 -6.01 -23.13
N ASN A 26 9.12 -6.95 -23.73
CA ASN A 26 9.60 -6.81 -25.10
C ASN A 26 8.43 -6.95 -26.09
N ASN A 27 8.11 -5.87 -26.78
CA ASN A 27 7.08 -5.82 -27.82
C ASN A 27 7.74 -5.62 -29.18
N GLY A 28 8.07 -6.74 -29.86
CA GLY A 28 8.64 -6.71 -31.21
C GLY A 28 10.00 -6.01 -31.31
N GLY A 29 10.86 -6.17 -30.31
CA GLY A 29 12.19 -5.54 -30.24
C GLY A 29 12.22 -4.17 -29.55
N HIS A 30 11.07 -3.68 -29.05
CA HIS A 30 10.96 -2.43 -28.30
C HIS A 30 10.57 -2.71 -26.84
N PRO A 31 11.15 -2.00 -25.86
CA PRO A 31 10.73 -2.13 -24.47
C PRO A 31 9.39 -1.41 -24.26
N SER A 32 8.40 -2.14 -23.75
CA SER A 32 7.11 -1.59 -23.31
C SER A 32 7.05 -1.64 -21.78
N CYS A 33 6.85 -0.48 -21.15
CA CYS A 33 6.87 -0.34 -19.71
C CYS A 33 5.45 -0.18 -19.17
N THR A 34 5.12 -0.90 -18.09
CA THR A 34 3.85 -0.74 -17.36
C THR A 34 4.11 -0.73 -15.86
N CYS A 35 3.37 0.04 -15.07
CA CYS A 35 3.48 -0.07 -13.61
C CYS A 35 3.07 -1.46 -13.14
N LEU A 36 3.76 -1.98 -12.13
CA LEU A 36 3.37 -3.23 -11.46
C LEU A 36 1.97 -3.09 -10.84
N PRO A 37 1.24 -4.20 -10.61
CA PRO A 37 -0.03 -4.18 -9.91
C PRO A 37 0.07 -3.41 -8.59
N THR A 38 -0.95 -2.62 -8.25
CA THR A 38 -1.05 -1.73 -7.08
C THR A 38 -0.23 -0.43 -7.12
N TYR A 39 0.73 -0.28 -8.03
CA TYR A 39 1.44 0.99 -8.23
C TYR A 39 0.68 1.89 -9.21
N ARG A 40 0.76 3.20 -8.99
CA ARG A 40 0.06 4.23 -9.77
C ARG A 40 1.03 5.14 -10.50
N GLY A 41 0.53 5.79 -11.56
CA GLY A 41 1.30 6.73 -12.38
C GLY A 41 1.65 6.15 -13.74
N SER A 42 2.78 6.59 -14.30
CA SER A 42 3.29 6.11 -15.57
C SER A 42 4.80 5.87 -15.46
N PRO A 43 5.32 4.76 -16.02
CA PRO A 43 6.76 4.50 -16.03
C PRO A 43 7.54 5.68 -16.65
N PRO A 44 8.74 6.00 -16.15
CA PRO A 44 9.48 5.32 -15.07
C PRO A 44 9.09 5.78 -13.65
N ASN A 45 8.08 6.64 -13.52
CA ASN A 45 7.66 7.28 -12.28
C ASN A 45 6.47 6.57 -11.61
N CYS A 46 6.44 5.24 -11.68
CA CYS A 46 5.48 4.47 -10.92
C CYS A 46 5.75 4.65 -9.42
N ARG A 47 4.68 4.84 -8.66
CA ARG A 47 4.75 5.10 -7.22
C ARG A 47 3.68 4.33 -6.47
N PRO A 48 3.90 3.99 -5.20
CA PRO A 48 2.87 3.38 -4.38
C PRO A 48 1.68 4.33 -4.16
N GLU A 49 0.60 3.83 -3.58
CA GLU A 49 -0.54 4.65 -3.21
C GLU A 49 -0.17 5.67 -2.12
N CYS A 50 0.64 5.24 -1.15
CA CYS A 50 1.17 6.09 -0.09
C CYS A 50 2.59 5.68 0.29
N ARG A 51 3.35 6.60 0.87
CA ARG A 51 4.62 6.34 1.57
C ARG A 51 4.56 6.78 3.03
N VAL A 52 3.74 7.79 3.31
CA VAL A 52 3.51 8.32 4.64
C VAL A 52 2.01 8.49 4.88
N ASN A 53 1.61 8.57 6.15
CA ASN A 53 0.20 8.72 6.53
C ASN A 53 -0.48 9.92 5.88
N SER A 54 0.24 11.04 5.74
CA SER A 54 -0.28 12.27 5.11
C SER A 54 -0.57 12.14 3.61
N ASP A 55 -0.14 11.07 2.95
CA ASP A 55 -0.55 10.76 1.56
C ASP A 55 -1.97 10.20 1.51
N CYS A 56 -2.50 9.71 2.64
CA CYS A 56 -3.83 9.14 2.76
C CYS A 56 -4.85 10.19 3.22
N PRO A 57 -6.16 9.95 2.99
CA PRO A 57 -7.23 10.66 3.68
C PRO A 57 -7.08 10.58 5.21
N MET A 58 -7.59 11.56 5.95
CA MET A 58 -7.44 11.65 7.41
C MET A 58 -8.00 10.45 8.19
N ASN A 59 -8.94 9.72 7.59
CA ASN A 59 -9.58 8.53 8.16
C ASN A 59 -8.87 7.20 7.79
N LEU A 60 -7.75 7.25 7.06
CA LEU A 60 -6.95 6.07 6.67
C LEU A 60 -5.50 6.26 7.09
N ALA A 61 -4.70 5.20 7.14
CA ALA A 61 -3.27 5.28 7.42
C ALA A 61 -2.47 4.48 6.39
N CYS A 62 -1.19 4.82 6.23
CA CYS A 62 -0.34 4.15 5.26
C CYS A 62 0.24 2.87 5.84
N TYR A 63 -0.21 1.72 5.33
CA TYR A 63 0.27 0.40 5.71
C TYR A 63 0.71 -0.38 4.48
N ASN A 64 1.98 -0.75 4.44
CA ASN A 64 2.59 -1.48 3.33
C ASN A 64 2.25 -0.86 1.97
N GLU A 65 2.59 0.43 1.81
CA GLU A 65 2.41 1.19 0.56
C GLU A 65 0.95 1.39 0.11
N LYS A 66 -0.02 1.10 0.98
CA LYS A 66 -1.46 1.20 0.72
C LYS A 66 -2.19 1.95 1.83
N CYS A 67 -3.16 2.78 1.47
CA CYS A 67 -4.02 3.44 2.45
C CYS A 67 -5.07 2.44 2.95
N ARG A 68 -5.09 2.18 4.26
CA ARG A 68 -6.02 1.23 4.91
C ARG A 68 -6.64 1.84 6.14
N ASP A 69 -7.76 1.31 6.57
CA ASP A 69 -8.41 1.72 7.81
C ASP A 69 -7.57 1.24 9.01
N PRO A 70 -7.00 2.15 9.82
CA PRO A 70 -6.23 1.76 11.00
C PRO A 70 -7.09 1.14 12.11
N CYS A 71 -8.42 1.19 12.04
CA CYS A 71 -9.30 0.52 13.00
C CYS A 71 -9.29 -1.00 12.87
N GLU A 72 -8.96 -1.55 11.70
CA GLU A 72 -8.92 -3.00 11.47
C GLU A 72 -7.86 -3.65 12.37
N GLY A 73 -8.31 -4.32 13.44
CA GLY A 73 -7.45 -5.03 14.39
C GLY A 73 -6.83 -4.19 15.50
N SER A 74 -7.20 -2.90 15.63
CA SER A 74 -6.64 -2.01 16.66
C SER A 74 -7.41 -2.01 17.99
N CYS A 75 -8.73 -2.18 17.95
CA CYS A 75 -9.57 -2.10 19.15
C CYS A 75 -10.08 -3.48 19.59
N GLY A 76 -10.30 -3.61 20.89
CA GLY A 76 -10.85 -4.81 21.51
C GLY A 76 -12.33 -5.03 21.20
N LEU A 77 -12.83 -6.21 21.58
CA LEU A 77 -14.24 -6.56 21.33
C LEU A 77 -15.18 -5.56 22.02
N TYR A 78 -16.28 -5.19 21.35
CA TYR A 78 -17.27 -4.21 21.81
C TYR A 78 -16.76 -2.76 22.02
N ALA A 79 -15.51 -2.46 21.66
CA ALA A 79 -15.03 -1.09 21.63
C ALA A 79 -15.45 -0.38 20.34
N LEU A 80 -15.71 0.93 20.43
CA LEU A 80 -15.88 1.81 19.28
C LEU A 80 -14.51 2.32 18.83
N CYS A 81 -14.24 2.21 17.53
CA CYS A 81 -13.04 2.79 16.93
C CYS A 81 -13.39 4.07 16.16
N THR A 82 -12.63 5.13 16.42
CA THR A 82 -12.62 6.35 15.60
C THR A 82 -11.21 6.64 15.10
N VAL A 83 -11.07 7.23 13.92
CA VAL A 83 -9.75 7.59 13.37
C VAL A 83 -9.56 9.10 13.49
N HIS A 84 -8.48 9.49 14.15
CA HIS A 84 -8.07 10.89 14.28
C HIS A 84 -6.66 11.05 13.74
N ASN A 85 -6.51 11.79 12.65
CA ASN A 85 -5.21 12.06 12.02
C ASN A 85 -4.41 10.77 11.75
N HIS A 86 -5.03 9.81 11.06
CA HIS A 86 -4.45 8.50 10.73
C HIS A 86 -4.18 7.56 11.93
N VAL A 87 -4.58 7.95 13.15
CA VAL A 87 -4.38 7.16 14.38
C VAL A 87 -5.73 6.63 14.86
N PRO A 88 -5.86 5.32 15.13
CA PRO A 88 -7.07 4.76 15.70
C PRO A 88 -7.19 5.11 17.19
N SER A 89 -8.39 5.47 17.62
CA SER A 89 -8.77 5.74 18.99
C SER A 89 -9.88 4.79 19.39
N CYS A 90 -9.66 4.00 20.43
CA CYS A 90 -10.61 3.01 20.92
C CYS A 90 -11.29 3.55 22.18
N ASN A 91 -12.62 3.46 22.24
CA ASN A 91 -13.41 3.88 23.40
C ASN A 91 -14.52 2.88 23.70
N CYS A 92 -14.81 2.64 24.98
CA CYS A 92 -16.01 1.86 25.34
C CYS A 92 -17.26 2.74 25.15
N PRO A 93 -18.30 2.22 24.49
CA PRO A 93 -19.57 2.94 24.34
C PRO A 93 -20.27 3.13 25.69
N GLU A 94 -21.27 4.01 25.72
CA GLU A 94 -22.09 4.24 26.90
C GLU A 94 -22.70 2.93 27.42
N GLY A 95 -22.67 2.73 28.75
CA GLY A 95 -23.09 1.49 29.39
C GLY A 95 -22.06 0.36 29.36
N TYR A 96 -20.85 0.60 28.83
CA TYR A 96 -19.73 -0.35 28.86
C TYR A 96 -18.52 0.22 29.62
N ASN A 97 -17.70 -0.66 30.21
CA ASN A 97 -16.43 -0.34 30.85
C ASN A 97 -15.35 -1.38 30.51
N GLY A 98 -14.10 -1.11 30.91
CA GLY A 98 -12.95 -1.98 30.65
C GLY A 98 -11.83 -1.25 29.91
N ASP A 99 -10.89 -2.01 29.37
CA ASP A 99 -9.83 -1.49 28.51
C ASP A 99 -10.27 -1.60 27.04
N PRO A 100 -10.48 -0.50 26.31
CA PRO A 100 -10.99 -0.54 24.93
C PRO A 100 -10.03 -1.18 23.92
N PHE A 101 -8.75 -1.38 24.26
CA PHE A 101 -7.81 -2.13 23.42
C PHE A 101 -7.92 -3.64 23.64
N SER A 102 -8.25 -4.09 24.86
CA SER A 102 -8.44 -5.50 25.18
C SER A 102 -9.89 -5.97 24.95
N GLY A 103 -10.86 -5.11 25.25
CA GLY A 103 -12.29 -5.35 25.10
C GLY A 103 -13.12 -4.66 26.17
N CYS A 104 -14.33 -4.23 25.78
CA CYS A 104 -15.30 -3.60 26.65
C CYS A 104 -16.34 -4.62 27.14
N GLN A 105 -16.83 -4.43 28.36
CA GLN A 105 -17.85 -5.26 29.01
C GLN A 105 -19.00 -4.39 29.51
N ILE A 106 -20.19 -4.97 29.68
CA ILE A 106 -21.35 -4.24 30.19
C ILE A 106 -21.03 -3.74 31.60
N ALA A 107 -21.15 -2.43 31.81
CA ALA A 107 -20.95 -1.82 33.10
C ALA A 107 -22.06 -2.29 34.07
N PRO A 108 -21.72 -2.65 35.32
CA PRO A 108 -22.73 -3.05 36.28
C PRO A 108 -23.69 -1.89 36.58
N THR A 109 -24.99 -2.15 36.46
CA THR A 109 -26.04 -1.22 36.86
C THR A 109 -25.95 -1.01 38.38
N THR A 110 -25.74 0.23 38.81
CA THR A 110 -25.77 0.61 40.24
C THR A 110 -27.20 0.98 40.64
#